data_AF-A0A3M3XC81-F1
#
_entry.id   AF-A0A3M3XC81-F1
#
_cell.length_a   1.000
_cell.length_b   1.000
_cell.length_c   1.000
_cell.angle_alpha   90.00
_cell.angle_beta   90.00
_cell.angle_gamma   90.00
#
_symmetry.space_group_name_H-M   'P 1'
#
loop_
_entity.id
_entity.type
_entity.pdbx_description
1 polymer ?
#
loop_
_entity_poly.entity_id
_entity_poly.type
_entity_poly.pdbx_seq_one_letter_code
_entity_poly.pdbx_strand_id
1 'polypeptide(L)' 'MISEDLDEVLALADRVGVMNGGRIVAEFAHPADRQAIGKAMVSHD' A
#
# COMPACT_ATOMS: atom_id res chain seq x y z
N MET A 1 -13.50 -4.91 -3.45
CA MET A 1 -13.78 -3.70 -2.66
C MET A 1 -12.85 -2.61 -3.17
N ILE A 2 -13.34 -1.39 -3.30
CA ILE A 2 -12.54 -0.22 -3.67
C ILE A 2 -12.86 0.82 -2.61
N SER A 3 -11.83 1.33 -1.93
CA SER A 3 -11.95 2.37 -0.92
C SER A 3 -10.79 3.36 -1.09
N GLU A 4 -11.05 4.61 -0.77
CA GLU A 4 -10.01 5.66 -0.67
C GLU A 4 -9.43 5.76 0.74
N ASP A 5 -10.12 5.18 1.73
CA ASP A 5 -9.62 5.12 3.09
C ASP A 5 -8.58 4.01 3.22
N LEU A 6 -7.32 4.42 3.38
CA LEU A 6 -6.22 3.49 3.54
C LEU A 6 -6.38 2.65 4.81
N ASP A 7 -6.91 3.19 5.91
CA ASP A 7 -7.04 2.42 7.16
C ASP A 7 -8.03 1.27 7.01
N GLU A 8 -9.14 1.50 6.30
CA GLU A 8 -10.10 0.46 5.98
C GLU A 8 -9.46 -0.65 5.13
N VAL A 9 -8.70 -0.28 4.10
CA VAL A 9 -7.98 -1.23 3.24
C VAL A 9 -6.98 -2.05 4.05
N LEU A 10 -6.18 -1.41 4.91
CA LEU A 10 -5.16 -2.09 5.72
C LEU A 10 -5.75 -2.99 6.80
N ALA A 11 -6.92 -2.64 7.34
CA ALA A 11 -7.61 -3.46 8.33
C ALA A 11 -8.16 -4.77 7.74
N LEU A 12 -8.49 -4.78 6.45
CA LEU A 12 -9.14 -5.92 5.78
C LEU A 12 -8.20 -6.73 4.88
N ALA A 13 -7.06 -6.18 4.47
CA ALA A 13 -6.14 -6.84 3.56
C ALA A 13 -5.11 -7.73 4.28
N ASP A 14 -4.95 -8.97 3.80
CA ASP A 14 -3.85 -9.86 4.20
C ASP A 14 -2.51 -9.44 3.59
N ARG A 15 -2.54 -8.85 2.38
CA ARG A 15 -1.39 -8.37 1.62
C ARG A 15 -1.72 -7.09 0.86
N VAL A 16 -0.75 -6.19 0.78
CA VAL A 16 -0.88 -4.88 0.13
C VAL A 16 0.24 -4.71 -0.88
N GLY A 17 -0.11 -4.53 -2.15
CA GLY A 17 0.83 -4.17 -3.21
C GLY A 17 0.70 -2.68 -3.55
N VAL A 18 1.82 -1.98 -3.65
CA VAL A 18 1.86 -0.59 -4.10
C VAL A 18 2.30 -0.54 -5.57
N MET A 19 1.50 0.12 -6.40
CA MET A 19 1.79 0.32 -7.81
C MET A 19 2.13 1.79 -8.07
N ASN A 20 3.24 2.01 -8.78
CA ASN A 20 3.66 3.32 -9.25
C ASN A 20 4.28 3.18 -10.66
N GLY A 21 4.03 4.13 -11.56
CA GLY A 21 4.56 4.07 -12.93
C GLY A 21 4.12 2.82 -13.72
N GLY A 22 2.96 2.24 -13.39
CA GLY A 22 2.45 1.01 -14.01
C GLY A 22 3.17 -0.27 -13.57
N ARG A 23 3.93 -0.25 -12.47
CA ARG A 23 4.66 -1.40 -11.93
C ARG A 23 4.41 -1.55 -10.43
N ILE A 24 4.41 -2.79 -9.92
CA ILE A 24 4.42 -3.03 -8.48
C ILE A 24 5.82 -2.71 -7.96
N VAL A 25 5.91 -1.76 -7.03
CA VAL A 25 7.19 -1.26 -6.49
C VAL A 25 7.44 -1.74 -5.05
N ALA A 26 6.40 -2.17 -4.34
CA ALA A 26 6.51 -2.74 -3.01
C ALA A 26 5.34 -3.67 -2.69
N GLU A 27 5.57 -4.62 -1.80
CA GLU A 27 4.56 -5.51 -1.23
C GLU A 27 4.72 -5.62 0.28
N PHE A 28 3.60 -5.68 1.00
CA PHE A 28 3.54 -5.75 2.46
C PHE A 28 2.58 -6.86 2.88
N ALA A 29 2.89 -7.56 3.97
CA ALA A 29 2.01 -8.52 4.60
C ALA A 29 1.34 -7.90 5.84
N HIS A 30 0.17 -8.40 6.23
CA HIS A 30 -0.50 -7.97 7.45
C HIS A 30 0.31 -8.36 8.71
N PRO A 31 0.41 -7.47 9.73
CA PRO A 31 -0.02 -6.07 9.73
C PRO A 31 0.97 -5.18 8.96
N ALA A 32 0.45 -4.39 8.02
CA ALA A 32 1.28 -3.52 7.20
C ALA A 32 1.46 -2.13 7.85
N ASP A 33 2.68 -1.59 7.80
CA ASP A 33 2.99 -0.24 8.29
C ASP A 33 2.49 0.82 7.29
N ARG A 34 1.51 1.62 7.74
CA ARG A 34 0.94 2.73 6.96
C ARG A 34 2.01 3.72 6.49
N GLN A 35 3.01 4.02 7.32
CA GLN A 35 4.04 4.98 6.94
C GLN A 35 4.94 4.41 5.83
N ALA A 36 5.31 3.13 5.92
CA ALA A 36 6.09 2.44 4.89
C ALA A 36 5.32 2.36 3.56
N ILE A 37 4.02 2.07 3.60
CA ILE A 37 3.16 2.07 2.42
C ILE A 37 3.10 3.48 1.81
N GLY A 38 2.84 4.50 2.62
CA GLY A 38 2.81 5.89 2.16
C GLY A 38 4.11 6.33 1.49
N LYS A 39 5.26 5.91 2.04
CA LYS A 39 6.57 6.13 1.42
C LYS A 39 6.71 5.43 0.07
N ALA A 40 6.23 4.20 -0.07
CA ALA A 40 6.27 3.48 -1.34
C ALA A 40 5.31 4.07 -2.40
N MET A 41 4.23 4.74 -1.98
CA MET A 41 3.29 5.39 -2.89
C MET A 41 3.89 6.63 -3.56
N VAL A 42 4.75 7.37 -2.84
CA VAL A 42 5.42 8.57 -3.36
C VAL A 42 6.78 8.19 -3.95
N SER A 43 6.91 8.27 -5.27
CA SER A 43 8.22 8.12 -5.92
C SER A 43 9.19 9.17 -5.41
N HIS A 44 10.36 8.74 -4.97
CA HIS A 44 11.54 9.60 -4.81
C HIS A 44 12.55 9.18 -5.87
N ASP A 45 12.30 9.60 -7.10
CA ASP A 45 13.32 9.70 -8.16
C ASP A 45 13.59 11.18 -8.42
#